data_AF-A0A382ADP1-F1
#
_entry.id   AF-A0A382ADP1-F1
#
_cell.length_a   1.000
_cell.length_b   1.000
_cell.length_c   1.000
_cell.angle_alpha   90.00
_cell.angle_beta   90.00
_cell.angle_gamma   90.00
#
_symmetry.space_group_name_H-M   'P 1'
#
loop_
_entity.id
_entity.type
_entity.pdbx_description
1 polymer ?
#
loop_
_entity_poly.entity_id
_entity_poly.type
_entity_poly.pdbx_seq_one_letter_code
_entity_poly.pdbx_strand_id
1 'polypeptide(L)' 'MDTVVTTTVEIASPDGHDTLELTRDQTMALVEERGDNWVFAGGQMMQPAQLADSDWATVGTVRIVPGLVGGLC' A
#
# COMPACT_ATOMS: atom_id res chain seq x y z
N MET A 1 -13.85 -21.23 2.68
CA MET A 1 -13.73 -20.12 3.64
C MET A 1 -12.64 -19.23 3.09
N ASP A 2 -13.01 -18.34 2.17
CA ASP A 2 -12.12 -17.27 1.74
C ASP A 2 -11.80 -16.44 2.98
N THR A 3 -10.62 -16.67 3.52
CA THR A 3 -10.06 -15.81 4.56
C THR A 3 -9.83 -14.49 3.87
N VAL A 4 -10.80 -13.58 3.99
CA VAL A 4 -10.63 -12.19 3.60
C VAL A 4 -9.56 -11.65 4.54
N VAL A 5 -8.30 -11.76 4.11
CA VAL A 5 -7.16 -11.19 4.81
C VAL A 5 -7.32 -9.68 4.65
N THR A 6 -7.91 -9.05 5.67
CA THR A 6 -7.92 -7.60 5.77
C THR A 6 -6.52 -7.16 6.15
N THR A 7 -6.06 -6.08 5.52
CA THR A 7 -4.75 -5.53 5.79
C THR A 7 -4.91 -4.06 6.10
N THR A 8 -4.20 -3.62 7.12
CA THR A 8 -4.15 -2.21 7.47
C THR A 8 -3.32 -1.50 6.41
N VAL A 9 -3.96 -0.63 5.64
CA VAL A 9 -3.38 0.22 4.61
C VAL A 9 -3.23 1.64 5.15
N GLU A 10 -1.99 2.09 5.29
CA GLU A 10 -1.67 3.46 5.69
C GLU A 10 -1.34 4.29 4.45
N ILE A 11 -2.20 5.23 4.07
CA ILE A 11 -1.95 6.18 2.99
C ILE A 11 -1.32 7.43 3.60
N ALA A 12 -0.03 7.62 3.38
CA ALA A 12 0.60 8.89 3.70
C ALA A 12 0.15 9.95 2.67
N SER A 13 -0.06 11.18 3.11
CA SER A 13 -0.45 12.32 2.30
C SER A 13 0.37 13.54 2.80
N PRO A 14 0.60 14.57 1.97
CA PRO A 14 1.25 15.79 2.44
C PRO A 14 0.50 16.47 3.60
N ASP A 15 -0.83 16.30 3.65
CA ASP A 15 -1.70 16.83 4.70
C ASP A 15 -1.81 15.94 5.96
N GLY A 16 -1.27 14.71 5.96
CA GLY A 16 -1.40 13.77 7.09
C GLY A 16 -1.21 12.30 6.71
N HIS A 17 -1.62 11.37 7.58
CA HIS A 17 -1.71 9.95 7.22
C HIS A 17 -3.14 9.45 7.47
N ASP A 18 -3.67 8.72 6.51
CA ASP A 18 -4.95 8.02 6.61
C ASP A 18 -4.67 6.55 6.83
N THR A 19 -5.32 5.95 7.83
CA THR A 19 -5.22 4.52 8.09
C THR A 19 -6.57 3.88 7.77
N LEU A 20 -6.57 3.00 6.79
CA LEU A 20 -7.76 2.32 6.28
C LEU A 20 -7.55 0.81 6.38
N GLU A 21 -8.56 0.06 6.79
CA GLU A 21 -8.52 -1.40 6.73
C GLU A 21 -9.17 -1.85 5.43
N LEU A 22 -8.36 -2.30 4.48
CA LEU A 22 -8.80 -2.66 3.13
C LEU A 22 -8.45 -4.11 2.81
N THR A 23 -9.17 -4.67 1.85
CA THR A 23 -8.81 -5.96 1.26
C THR A 23 -7.66 -5.81 0.27
N ARG A 24 -7.02 -6.93 -0.07
CA ARG A 24 -6.00 -7.00 -1.11
C ARG A 24 -6.44 -6.32 -2.40
N ASP A 25 -7.62 -6.66 -2.93
CA ASP A 25 -8.13 -6.11 -4.18
C ASP A 25 -8.35 -4.60 -4.13
N GLN A 26 -8.92 -4.10 -3.03
CA GLN A 26 -9.11 -2.66 -2.81
C GLN A 26 -7.76 -1.92 -2.79
N THR A 27 -6.76 -2.51 -2.13
CA THR A 27 -5.41 -1.94 -2.05
C THR A 27 -4.74 -1.93 -3.42
N MET A 28 -4.82 -3.03 -4.18
CA MET A 28 -4.27 -3.13 -5.53
C MET A 28 -4.92 -2.12 -6.47
N ALA A 29 -6.25 -1.99 -6.44
CA ALA A 29 -6.95 -0.97 -7.23
C ALA A 29 -6.47 0.45 -6.89
N LEU A 30 -6.26 0.76 -5.61
CA LEU A 30 -5.74 2.05 -5.15
C LEU A 30 -4.30 2.30 -5.62
N VAL A 31 -3.47 1.27 -5.62
CA VAL A 31 -2.08 1.33 -6.07
C VAL A 31 -1.99 1.50 -7.59
N GLU A 32 -2.83 0.80 -8.35
CA GLU A 32 -2.93 0.95 -9.81
C GLU A 32 -3.48 2.32 -10.21
N GLU A 33 -4.52 2.81 -9.52
CA GLU A 33 -5.09 4.13 -9.76
C GLU A 33 -4.07 5.25 -9.51
N ARG A 34 -3.18 5.04 -8.53
CA ARG A 34 -2.18 6.03 -8.11
C ARG A 34 -0.75 5.62 -8.49
N GLY A 35 -0.56 4.97 -9.65
CA GLY A 35 0.63 4.23 -10.09
C GLY A 35 2.05 4.81 -9.90
N ASP A 36 2.21 6.03 -9.37
CA ASP A 36 3.48 6.65 -8.95
C ASP A 36 3.76 6.52 -7.43
N ASN A 37 2.91 5.82 -6.70
CA ASN A 37 3.05 5.67 -5.25
C ASN A 37 4.01 4.55 -4.86
N TRP A 38 4.77 4.80 -3.80
CA TRP A 38 5.62 3.83 -3.14
C TRP A 38 4.81 2.98 -2.17
N VAL A 39 4.83 1.67 -2.37
CA VAL A 39 4.14 0.74 -1.47
C VAL A 39 5.16 0.10 -0.54
N PHE A 40 4.84 0.04 0.74
CA PHE A 40 5.62 -0.59 1.78
C PHE A 40 4.80 -1.72 2.37
N ALA A 41 5.38 -2.89 2.58
CA ALA A 41 4.75 -4.06 3.13
C ALA A 41 5.68 -4.63 4.20
N GLY A 42 5.20 -4.76 5.44
CA GLY A 42 6.02 -5.27 6.54
C GLY A 42 7.30 -4.45 6.80
N GLY A 43 7.28 -3.15 6.49
CA GLY A 43 8.44 -2.26 6.65
C GLY A 43 9.45 -2.27 5.49
N GLN A 44 9.20 -3.03 4.42
CA GLN A 44 10.02 -3.01 3.20
C GLN A 44 9.25 -2.37 2.04
N MET A 45 9.94 -1.55 1.24
CA MET A 45 9.38 -1.04 0.00
C MET A 45 9.22 -2.19 -1.00
N MET A 46 8.02 -2.36 -1.55
CA MET A 46 7.69 -3.38 -2.54
C MET A 46 6.98 -2.75 -3.72
N GLN A 47 7.23 -3.30 -4.91
CA GLN A 47 6.47 -2.92 -6.09
C GLN A 47 5.04 -3.51 -6.03
N PRO A 48 4.07 -2.93 -6.74
CA PRO A 48 2.69 -3.46 -6.81
C PRO A 48 2.67 -4.94 -7.20
N ALA A 49 3.49 -5.32 -8.18
CA ALA A 49 3.65 -6.69 -8.63
C ALA A 49 4.21 -7.63 -7.54
N GLN A 50 5.14 -7.15 -6.71
CA GLN A 50 5.67 -7.93 -5.59
C GLN A 50 4.67 -8.03 -4.43
N LEU A 51 3.89 -6.97 -4.18
CA LEU A 51 2.84 -6.99 -3.17
C LEU A 51 1.69 -7.93 -3.59
N ALA A 52 1.38 -8.03 -4.88
CA ALA A 52 0.44 -9.02 -5.40
C ALA A 52 0.93 -10.46 -5.17
N ASP A 53 2.24 -10.71 -5.25
CA ASP A 53 2.84 -12.04 -5.03
C ASP A 53 3.14 -12.32 -3.55
N SER A 54 3.12 -11.30 -2.69
CA SER A 54 3.47 -11.43 -1.27
C SER A 54 2.37 -12.06 -0.41
N ASP A 55 2.79 -12.71 0.67
CA ASP A 55 1.90 -13.25 1.69
C ASP A 55 1.29 -12.15 2.58
N TRP A 56 0.07 -11.73 2.24
CA TRP A 56 -0.70 -10.74 3.00
C TRP A 56 -0.97 -11.17 4.46
N ALA A 57 -1.02 -12.48 4.72
CA ALA A 57 -1.11 -13.03 6.06
C ALA A 57 0.12 -12.73 6.93
N THR A 58 1.28 -12.48 6.31
CA THR A 58 2.56 -12.22 6.99
C THR A 58 2.96 -10.74 6.92
N VAL A 59 2.52 -10.04 5.88
CA VAL A 59 2.80 -8.61 5.66
C VAL A 59 2.19 -7.75 6.77
N GLY A 60 0.97 -8.08 7.24
CA GLY A 60 0.29 -7.44 8.38
C GLY A 60 -0.16 -5.99 8.13
N THR A 61 0.74 -5.13 7.66
CA THR A 61 0.52 -3.72 7.42
C THR A 61 1.16 -3.31 6.10
N VAL A 62 0.36 -2.66 5.25
CA VAL A 62 0.79 -2.04 4.00
C VAL A 62 0.75 -0.54 4.17
N ARG A 63 1.77 0.18 3.71
CA ARG A 63 1.82 1.63 3.73
C ARG A 63 2.06 2.15 2.32
N ILE A 64 1.15 2.96 1.83
CA ILE A 64 1.22 3.63 0.53
C ILE A 64 1.72 5.04 0.81
N VAL A 65 2.84 5.41 0.22
CA VAL A 65 3.43 6.73 0.30
C VAL A 65 3.42 7.33 -1.10
N PRO A 66 2.84 8.52 -1.31
CA PRO A 66 2.94 9.20 -2.59
C PRO A 66 4.41 9.40 -2.88
N GLY A 67 4.83 9.10 -4.12
CA GLY A 67 6.20 9.31 -4.55
C GLY A 67 6.63 10.71 -4.11
N LEU A 68 7.69 10.80 -3.31
CA LEU A 68 8.20 12.08 -2.85
C LEU A 68 8.81 12.77 -4.07
N VAL A 69 8.01 13.58 -4.76
CA VAL A 69 8.45 14.41 -5.89
C VAL A 69 9.33 15.53 -5.33
N GLY A 70 10.53 15.17 -4.90
CA GLY A 70 11.58 16.11 -4.54
C GLY A 70 12.12 16.74 -5.81
N GLY A 71 11.43 17.74 -6.36
CA GLY A 71 11.84 18.34 -7.62
C GLY A 71 10.90 19.40 -8.18
N LEU A 72 10.46 20.36 -7.38
CA LEU A 72 10.09 21.68 -7.89
C LEU A 72 11.15 22.66 -7.38
N CYS A 73 12.27 22.71 -8.10
CA CYS A 73 13.16 23.87 -8.13
C CYS A 73 12.82 24.72 -9.34
#